data_AF-A0A8H4BGB9-F1
#
_entry.id   AF-A0A8H4BGB9-F1
#
_cell.length_a   1.000
_cell.length_b   1.000
_cell.length_c   1.000
_cell.angle_alpha   90.00
_cell.angle_beta   90.00
_cell.angle_gamma   90.00
#
_symmetry.space_group_name_H-M   'P 1'
#
loop_
_entity.id
_entity.type
_entity.pdbx_description
1 polymer ?
#
loop_
_entity_poly.entity_id
_entity_poly.type
_entity_poly.pdbx_seq_one_letter_code
_entity_poly.pdbx_strand_id
1 'polypeptide(L)'
;MKEIATDEDPLNDNCYSKQFLTSGNQYQLMCSVFPQLKNHCSANQLQCWIGQAEIWGKSERSRKNQRKYGRTLWVVNEQLRAFVTDTSDSIKAYWRYLQHDTKYTTIGYARKSPTDETRESRIRLLQLMVNKLHFRGKCKEVYVSPTCKANQPILERDSPKQDDILLHLKGSYGDISDLAARVHFSQKPFRLVIIDYARLSTSPNDIRMDITI
;
A
#
# COMPACT_ATOMS: atom_id res chain seq x y z
N MET A 1 -6.67 -12.89 18.75
CA MET A 1 -6.20 -13.27 17.40
C MET A 1 -7.38 -13.06 16.47
N LYS A 2 -7.30 -12.19 15.45
CA LYS A 2 -8.40 -12.06 14.48
C LYS A 2 -8.27 -13.19 13.48
N GLU A 3 -9.24 -14.11 13.47
CA GLU A 3 -9.32 -15.19 12.49
C GLU A 3 -9.18 -14.60 11.09
N ILE A 4 -8.30 -15.22 10.30
CA ILE A 4 -8.13 -14.94 8.88
C ILE A 4 -9.15 -15.85 8.19
N ALA A 5 -9.92 -15.33 7.24
CA ALA A 5 -10.81 -16.18 6.43
C ALA A 5 -9.99 -17.34 5.87
N THR A 6 -10.40 -18.56 6.18
CA THR A 6 -9.75 -19.77 5.69
C THR A 6 -10.50 -20.29 4.48
N ASP A 7 -9.90 -21.24 3.77
CA ASP A 7 -10.56 -22.05 2.74
C ASP A 7 -11.79 -22.82 3.27
N GLU A 8 -11.88 -23.01 4.59
CA GLU A 8 -12.99 -23.70 5.24
C GLU A 8 -14.09 -22.75 5.74
N ASP A 9 -13.74 -21.54 6.21
CA ASP A 9 -14.69 -20.56 6.77
C ASP A 9 -14.39 -19.12 6.32
N PRO A 10 -15.23 -18.52 5.45
CA PRO A 10 -15.04 -17.17 4.97
C PRO A 10 -15.43 -16.06 5.98
N LEU A 11 -15.76 -16.40 7.24
CA LEU A 11 -16.16 -15.51 8.35
C LEU A 11 -17.46 -14.70 8.12
N ASN A 12 -17.98 -14.65 6.89
CA ASN A 12 -19.23 -13.97 6.53
C ASN A 12 -19.92 -14.64 5.33
N ASP A 13 -20.74 -15.64 5.62
CA ASP A 13 -21.49 -16.44 4.63
C ASP A 13 -22.36 -15.61 3.67
N ASN A 14 -22.74 -14.38 4.05
CA ASN A 14 -23.54 -13.51 3.18
C ASN A 14 -22.74 -12.95 1.99
N CYS A 15 -21.41 -12.92 2.09
CA CYS A 15 -20.54 -12.33 1.07
C CYS A 15 -19.97 -13.34 0.07
N TYR A 16 -20.01 -14.64 0.41
CA TYR A 16 -19.37 -15.70 -0.34
C TYR A 16 -20.36 -16.82 -0.66
N SER A 17 -20.18 -17.45 -1.80
CA SER A 17 -20.91 -18.66 -2.17
C SER A 17 -19.91 -19.78 -2.44
N LYS A 18 -20.16 -20.95 -1.86
CA LYS A 18 -19.34 -22.15 -2.09
C LYS A 18 -19.68 -22.73 -3.46
N GLN A 19 -18.71 -22.74 -4.37
CA GLN A 19 -18.92 -23.16 -5.76
C GLN A 19 -17.82 -24.12 -6.21
N PHE A 20 -18.20 -25.13 -7.01
CA PHE A 20 -17.22 -25.98 -7.69
C PHE A 20 -16.77 -25.32 -8.99
N LEU A 21 -15.53 -24.85 -9.03
CA LEU A 21 -14.97 -24.20 -10.20
C LEU A 21 -13.98 -25.13 -10.92
N THR A 22 -14.18 -25.30 -12.23
CA THR A 22 -13.18 -25.96 -13.10
C THR A 22 -11.96 -25.07 -13.28
N SER A 23 -10.83 -25.63 -13.72
CA SER A 23 -9.62 -24.85 -14.03
C SER A 23 -9.88 -23.69 -15.01
N GLY A 24 -10.75 -23.91 -16.01
CA GLY A 24 -11.14 -22.85 -16.96
C GLY A 24 -11.94 -21.74 -16.28
N ASN A 25 -12.93 -22.09 -15.45
CA ASN A 25 -13.74 -21.11 -14.73
C ASN A 25 -12.90 -20.32 -13.71
N GLN A 26 -11.96 -20.97 -13.05
CA GLN A 26 -10.99 -20.33 -12.15
C GLN A 26 -10.16 -19.28 -12.89
N TYR A 27 -9.64 -19.63 -14.07
CA TYR A 27 -8.86 -18.71 -14.90
C TYR A 27 -9.70 -17.52 -15.40
N GLN A 28 -10.95 -17.77 -15.81
CA GLN A 28 -11.86 -16.71 -16.25
C GLN A 28 -12.21 -15.74 -15.10
N LEU A 29 -12.50 -16.28 -13.90
CA LEU A 29 -12.74 -15.47 -12.70
C LEU A 29 -11.51 -14.61 -12.36
N MET A 30 -10.31 -15.18 -12.49
CA MET A 30 -9.07 -14.44 -12.28
C MET A 30 -8.87 -13.34 -13.32
N CYS A 31 -9.23 -13.59 -14.57
CA CYS A 31 -9.18 -12.59 -15.63
C CYS A 31 -10.22 -11.48 -15.46
N SER A 32 -11.37 -11.74 -14.83
CA SER A 32 -12.35 -10.67 -14.54
C SER A 32 -11.86 -9.72 -13.47
N VAL A 33 -11.01 -10.19 -12.54
CA VAL A 33 -10.40 -9.36 -11.50
C VAL A 33 -9.10 -8.71 -12.00
N PHE A 34 -8.29 -9.45 -12.77
CA PHE A 34 -7.01 -8.99 -13.31
C PHE A 34 -7.00 -9.14 -14.84
N PRO A 35 -7.52 -8.15 -15.59
CA PRO A 35 -7.66 -8.24 -17.05
C PRO A 35 -6.35 -8.51 -17.79
N GLN A 36 -5.23 -8.01 -17.26
CA GLN A 36 -3.90 -8.17 -17.84
C GLN A 36 -3.31 -9.58 -17.67
N LEU A 37 -3.91 -10.43 -16.81
CA LEU A 37 -3.43 -11.79 -16.55
C LEU A 37 -3.33 -12.63 -17.84
N LYS A 38 -4.22 -12.38 -18.80
CA LYS A 38 -4.24 -13.03 -20.11
C LYS A 38 -2.94 -12.88 -20.90
N ASN A 39 -2.21 -11.80 -20.66
CA ASN A 39 -0.95 -11.50 -21.34
C ASN A 39 0.26 -12.18 -20.66
N HIS A 40 0.08 -12.69 -19.44
CA HIS A 40 1.18 -13.18 -18.60
C HIS A 40 1.14 -14.68 -18.36
N CYS A 41 -0.02 -15.32 -18.35
CA CYS A 41 -0.10 -16.76 -18.15
C CYS A 41 -1.31 -17.41 -18.83
N SER A 42 -1.15 -18.68 -19.17
CA SER A 42 -2.25 -19.55 -19.60
C SER A 42 -2.99 -20.16 -18.40
N ALA A 43 -4.19 -20.69 -18.63
CA ALA A 43 -4.95 -21.41 -17.61
C ALA A 43 -4.14 -22.55 -16.97
N ASN A 44 -3.40 -23.32 -17.76
CA ASN A 44 -2.58 -24.43 -17.24
C ASN A 44 -1.44 -23.95 -16.34
N GLN A 45 -0.79 -22.85 -16.73
CA GLN A 45 0.30 -22.27 -15.96
C GLN A 45 -0.19 -21.71 -14.62
N LEU A 46 -1.34 -21.03 -14.63
CA LEU A 46 -2.00 -20.58 -13.41
C LEU A 46 -2.32 -21.76 -12.48
N GLN A 47 -2.86 -22.86 -13.01
CA GLN A 47 -3.17 -24.06 -12.22
C GLN A 47 -1.92 -24.71 -11.62
N CYS A 48 -0.81 -24.72 -12.35
CA CYS A 48 0.47 -25.21 -11.86
C CYS A 48 0.92 -24.40 -10.64
N TRP A 49 0.88 -23.07 -10.73
CA TRP A 49 1.24 -22.17 -9.62
C TRP A 49 0.32 -22.34 -8.41
N ILE A 50 -0.99 -22.42 -8.63
CA ILE A 50 -1.96 -22.67 -7.54
C ILE A 50 -1.67 -24.01 -6.85
N GLY A 51 -1.33 -25.05 -7.63
CA GLY A 51 -0.98 -26.37 -7.10
C GLY A 51 0.30 -26.34 -6.27
N GLN A 52 1.36 -25.68 -6.76
CA GLN A 52 2.63 -25.56 -6.05
C GLN A 52 2.53 -24.73 -4.78
N ALA A 53 1.71 -23.68 -4.79
CA ALA A 53 1.53 -22.78 -3.66
C ALA A 53 0.56 -23.34 -2.60
N GLU A 54 -0.17 -24.42 -2.90
CA GLU A 54 -1.16 -25.06 -2.03
C GLU A 54 -2.25 -24.11 -1.48
N ILE A 55 -2.46 -22.96 -2.14
CA ILE A 55 -3.29 -21.85 -1.66
C ILE A 55 -4.80 -22.08 -1.73
N TRP A 56 -5.28 -22.93 -2.66
CA TRP A 56 -6.72 -23.11 -2.93
C TRP A 56 -7.20 -24.53 -2.60
N GLY A 57 -6.41 -25.27 -1.81
CA GLY A 57 -6.70 -26.65 -1.48
C GLY A 57 -6.53 -27.61 -2.66
N LYS A 58 -6.92 -28.87 -2.41
CA LYS A 58 -6.71 -29.99 -3.33
C LYS A 58 -7.68 -29.94 -4.51
N SER A 59 -7.20 -30.39 -5.66
CA SER A 59 -8.09 -30.56 -6.81
C SER A 59 -9.01 -31.76 -6.60
N GLU A 60 -10.30 -31.54 -6.84
CA GLU A 60 -11.36 -32.52 -6.69
C GLU A 60 -11.92 -32.93 -8.05
N ARG A 61 -12.43 -34.16 -8.11
CA ARG A 61 -13.11 -34.70 -9.29
C ARG A 61 -14.62 -34.63 -9.07
N SER A 62 -15.31 -33.86 -9.92
CA SER A 62 -16.78 -33.89 -9.95
C SER A 62 -17.27 -34.89 -10.99
N ARG A 63 -18.29 -35.69 -10.61
CA ARG A 63 -18.93 -36.71 -11.48
C ARG A 63 -20.34 -36.33 -11.93
N LYS A 64 -20.83 -35.12 -11.63
CA LYS A 64 -22.25 -34.78 -11.75
C LYS A 64 -22.81 -34.74 -13.17
N ASN A 65 -22.00 -34.90 -14.24
CA ASN A 65 -22.46 -35.17 -15.62
C ASN A 65 -21.31 -35.56 -16.59
N GLN A 66 -20.10 -35.00 -16.40
CA GLN A 66 -18.87 -35.39 -17.12
C GLN A 66 -17.68 -35.31 -16.16
N ARG A 67 -16.63 -36.12 -16.40
CA ARG A 67 -15.39 -36.08 -15.60
C ARG A 67 -14.69 -34.73 -15.79
N LYS A 68 -14.83 -33.83 -14.84
CA LYS A 68 -14.15 -32.52 -14.83
C LYS A 68 -13.35 -32.36 -13.54
N TYR A 69 -12.13 -31.86 -13.70
CA TYR A 69 -11.25 -31.50 -12.58
C TYR A 69 -11.49 -30.05 -12.19
N GLY A 70 -11.52 -29.80 -10.89
CA GLY A 70 -11.78 -28.48 -10.35
C GLY A 70 -11.42 -28.39 -8.88
N ARG A 71 -11.92 -27.34 -8.21
CA ARG A 71 -11.81 -27.12 -6.77
C ARG A 71 -13.12 -26.55 -6.26
N THR A 72 -13.50 -26.95 -5.05
CA THR A 72 -14.61 -26.33 -4.34
C THR A 72 -14.07 -25.11 -3.60
N LEU A 73 -14.47 -23.91 -4.04
CA LEU A 73 -13.93 -22.65 -3.54
C LEU A 73 -15.06 -21.75 -3.02
N TRP A 74 -14.75 -20.97 -1.99
CA TRP A 74 -15.58 -19.83 -1.60
C TRP A 74 -15.33 -18.67 -2.56
N VAL A 75 -16.37 -18.30 -3.31
CA VAL A 75 -16.29 -17.25 -4.33
C VAL A 75 -17.08 -16.04 -3.84
N VAL A 76 -16.45 -14.87 -3.85
CA VAL A 76 -17.13 -13.61 -3.55
C VAL A 76 -18.30 -13.41 -4.51
N ASN A 77 -19.47 -13.10 -3.96
CA ASN A 77 -20.67 -12.80 -4.75
C ASN A 77 -20.40 -11.64 -5.71
N GLU A 78 -20.85 -11.77 -6.96
CA GLU A 78 -20.46 -10.88 -8.06
C GLU A 78 -20.67 -9.39 -7.75
N GLN A 79 -21.80 -9.06 -7.12
CA GLN A 79 -22.17 -7.71 -6.70
C GLN A 79 -21.19 -7.08 -5.70
N LEU A 80 -20.48 -7.90 -4.92
CA LEU A 80 -19.54 -7.46 -3.90
C LEU A 80 -18.08 -7.50 -4.36
N ARG A 81 -17.78 -8.07 -5.54
CA ARG A 81 -16.40 -8.24 -6.02
C ARG A 81 -15.65 -6.93 -6.14
N ALA A 82 -16.26 -5.89 -6.72
CA ALA A 82 -15.65 -4.58 -6.87
C ALA A 82 -15.26 -3.95 -5.51
N PHE A 83 -16.12 -4.13 -4.50
CA PHE A 83 -15.88 -3.64 -3.15
C PHE A 83 -14.76 -4.44 -2.45
N VAL A 84 -14.76 -5.76 -2.60
CA VAL A 84 -13.73 -6.63 -2.02
C VAL A 84 -12.37 -6.38 -2.67
N THR A 85 -12.29 -6.21 -4.00
CA THR A 85 -11.02 -5.88 -4.68
C THR A 85 -10.42 -4.55 -4.24
N ASP A 86 -11.26 -3.57 -3.89
CA ASP A 86 -10.82 -2.28 -3.33
C ASP A 86 -10.36 -2.39 -1.86
N THR A 87 -10.83 -3.40 -1.12
CA THR A 87 -10.66 -3.47 0.34
C THR A 87 -9.78 -4.62 0.86
N SER A 88 -9.62 -5.74 0.14
CA SER A 88 -9.13 -7.00 0.76
C SER A 88 -7.63 -7.29 0.66
N ASP A 89 -6.90 -7.06 -0.44
CA ASP A 89 -5.64 -7.82 -0.62
C ASP A 89 -4.32 -7.06 -0.86
N SER A 90 -4.28 -5.74 -0.97
CA SER A 90 -3.00 -5.07 -1.22
C SER A 90 -2.20 -4.79 0.06
N ILE A 91 -2.85 -4.44 1.17
CA ILE A 91 -2.16 -3.78 2.29
C ILE A 91 -1.28 -4.75 3.10
N LYS A 92 -1.79 -5.94 3.49
CA LYS A 92 -1.01 -6.90 4.28
C LYS A 92 0.09 -7.58 3.47
N ALA A 93 -0.17 -7.90 2.21
CA ALA A 93 0.83 -8.46 1.30
C ALA A 93 1.94 -7.43 1.01
N TYR A 94 1.56 -6.17 0.76
CA TYR A 94 2.50 -5.05 0.66
C TYR A 94 3.31 -4.85 1.95
N TRP A 95 2.68 -4.97 3.13
CA TRP A 95 3.40 -4.89 4.40
C TRP A 95 4.42 -6.01 4.58
N ARG A 96 4.07 -7.26 4.24
CA ARG A 96 5.04 -8.38 4.28
C ARG A 96 6.19 -8.14 3.31
N TYR A 97 5.89 -7.67 2.10
CA TYR A 97 6.91 -7.28 1.13
C TYR A 97 7.85 -6.20 1.69
N LEU A 98 7.32 -5.11 2.24
CA LEU A 98 8.12 -4.04 2.83
C LEU A 98 8.97 -4.51 4.03
N GLN A 99 8.50 -5.49 4.81
CA GLN A 99 9.26 -6.03 5.93
C GLN A 99 10.44 -6.91 5.48
N HIS A 100 10.27 -7.67 4.39
CA HIS A 100 11.31 -8.56 3.88
C HIS A 100 12.27 -7.88 2.90
N ASP A 101 11.88 -6.74 2.32
CA ASP A 101 12.72 -5.99 1.41
C ASP A 101 13.73 -5.10 2.16
N THR A 102 14.87 -5.71 2.50
CA THR A 102 15.98 -5.03 3.17
C THR A 102 16.82 -4.15 2.23
N LYS A 103 16.53 -4.17 0.92
CA LYS A 103 17.29 -3.40 -0.08
C LYS A 103 17.00 -1.90 0.06
N TYR A 104 15.77 -1.55 0.42
CA TYR A 104 15.32 -0.16 0.51
C TYR A 104 14.94 0.24 1.95
N THR A 105 15.25 1.48 2.32
CA THR A 105 14.70 2.10 3.53
C THR A 105 13.48 2.94 3.19
N THR A 106 12.33 2.66 3.78
CA THR A 106 11.13 3.48 3.58
C THR A 106 11.18 4.71 4.49
N ILE A 107 11.20 5.89 3.90
CA ILE A 107 11.20 7.20 4.58
C ILE A 107 9.88 7.91 4.27
N GLY A 108 9.29 8.52 5.29
CA GLY A 108 8.05 9.28 5.18
C GLY A 108 8.31 10.77 5.17
N TYR A 109 7.55 11.51 4.38
CA TYR A 109 7.53 12.97 4.40
C TYR A 109 6.09 13.47 4.46
N ALA A 110 5.81 14.36 5.40
CA ALA A 110 4.51 15.03 5.53
C ALA A 110 4.69 16.54 5.41
N ARG A 111 3.79 17.20 4.70
CA ARG A 111 3.81 18.65 4.58
C ARG A 111 2.40 19.22 4.76
N LYS A 112 2.30 20.45 5.25
CA LYS A 112 1.03 21.14 5.34
C LYS A 112 1.14 22.59 4.91
N SER A 113 0.20 23.02 4.07
CA SER A 113 0.11 24.41 3.61
C SER A 113 -0.27 25.36 4.75
N PRO A 114 0.13 26.64 4.68
CA PRO A 114 -0.40 27.67 5.56
C PRO A 114 -1.93 27.77 5.38
N THR A 115 -2.66 27.77 6.48
CA THR A 115 -4.13 27.90 6.55
C THR A 115 -4.50 28.58 7.87
N ASP A 116 -5.71 29.13 7.97
CA ASP A 116 -6.21 29.87 9.14
C ASP A 116 -6.62 28.96 10.33
N GLU A 117 -6.01 27.79 10.45
CA GLU A 117 -6.26 26.85 11.54
C GLU A 117 -5.42 27.20 12.78
N THR A 118 -5.92 26.81 13.97
CA THR A 118 -5.17 27.03 15.21
C THR A 118 -3.90 26.18 15.27
N ARG A 119 -2.92 26.62 16.08
CA ARG A 119 -1.65 25.90 16.30
C ARG A 119 -1.88 24.46 16.79
N GLU A 120 -2.81 24.28 17.72
CA GLU A 120 -3.16 22.96 18.29
C GLU A 120 -3.80 22.05 17.23
N SER A 121 -4.67 22.63 16.40
CA SER A 121 -5.30 21.91 15.29
C SER A 121 -4.26 21.46 14.27
N ARG A 122 -3.29 22.32 13.95
CA ARG A 122 -2.17 21.99 13.06
C ARG A 122 -1.32 20.86 13.62
N ILE A 123 -0.89 20.93 14.88
CA ILE A 123 -0.13 19.87 15.56
C ILE A 123 -0.90 18.54 15.50
N ARG A 124 -2.20 18.55 15.84
CA ARG A 124 -3.04 17.34 15.80
C ARG A 124 -3.11 16.74 14.39
N LEU A 125 -3.30 17.57 13.37
CA LEU A 125 -3.38 17.12 11.98
C LEU A 125 -2.05 16.57 11.47
N LEU A 126 -0.94 17.24 11.77
CA LEU A 126 0.40 16.77 11.44
C LEU A 126 0.73 15.45 12.16
N GLN A 127 0.37 15.32 13.45
CA GLN A 127 0.54 14.06 14.17
C GLN A 127 -0.26 12.92 13.53
N LEU A 128 -1.47 13.18 13.03
CA LEU A 128 -2.24 12.18 12.28
C LEU A 128 -1.55 11.77 10.98
N MET A 129 -0.89 12.70 10.28
CA MET A 129 -0.10 12.40 9.09
C MET A 129 1.13 11.56 9.44
N VAL A 130 1.87 11.93 10.48
CA VAL A 130 3.02 11.17 11.01
C VAL A 130 2.60 9.74 11.39
N ASN A 131 1.51 9.60 12.13
CA ASN A 131 0.96 8.30 12.49
C ASN A 131 0.59 7.47 11.25
N LYS A 132 -0.02 8.09 10.23
CA LYS A 132 -0.33 7.38 8.97
C LYS A 132 0.92 6.90 8.26
N LEU A 133 1.99 7.70 8.21
CA LEU A 133 3.26 7.32 7.60
C LEU A 133 3.90 6.11 8.32
N HIS A 134 3.91 6.11 9.65
CA HIS A 134 4.38 4.98 10.46
C HIS A 134 3.50 3.73 10.30
N PHE A 135 2.18 3.87 10.51
CA PHE A 135 1.29 2.71 10.60
C PHE A 135 0.90 2.14 9.24
N ARG A 136 0.54 3.00 8.27
CA ARG A 136 0.11 2.58 6.93
C ARG A 136 1.27 2.53 5.93
N GLY A 137 2.14 3.55 5.98
CA GLY A 137 3.30 3.65 5.09
C GLY A 137 4.49 2.76 5.49
N LYS A 138 4.52 2.27 6.74
CA LYS A 138 5.67 1.53 7.32
C LYS A 138 7.00 2.26 7.14
N CYS A 139 6.95 3.59 7.22
CA CYS A 139 8.14 4.43 7.21
C CYS A 139 8.93 4.19 8.50
N LYS A 140 10.25 4.03 8.39
CA LYS A 140 11.14 3.93 9.56
C LYS A 140 11.43 5.31 10.14
N GLU A 141 11.62 6.26 9.26
CA GLU A 141 11.95 7.65 9.55
C GLU A 141 10.86 8.52 8.91
N VAL A 142 10.40 9.56 9.61
CA VAL A 142 9.35 10.46 9.13
C VAL A 142 9.80 11.90 9.35
N TYR A 143 9.78 12.71 8.30
CA TYR A 143 10.14 14.12 8.31
C TYR A 143 8.92 14.98 8.01
N VAL A 144 8.86 16.19 8.58
CA VAL A 144 7.67 17.03 8.51
C VAL A 144 8.02 18.47 8.21
N SER A 145 7.35 19.07 7.22
CA SER A 145 7.35 20.52 7.01
C SER A 145 6.02 21.10 7.49
N PRO A 146 5.98 21.73 8.69
CA PRO A 146 4.73 22.08 9.35
C PRO A 146 3.92 23.15 8.62
N THR A 147 4.61 24.10 7.99
CA THR A 147 3.99 25.22 7.27
C THR A 147 4.85 25.60 6.07
N CYS A 148 4.50 25.08 4.89
CA CYS A 148 5.20 25.38 3.64
C CYS A 148 4.23 25.49 2.46
N LYS A 149 4.51 26.31 1.46
CA LYS A 149 3.66 26.43 0.26
C LYS A 149 4.03 25.37 -0.80
N ALA A 150 3.04 24.91 -1.56
CA ALA A 150 3.25 23.82 -2.54
C ALA A 150 4.27 24.18 -3.63
N ASN A 151 4.28 25.45 -4.00
CA ASN A 151 5.16 26.06 -4.99
C ASN A 151 6.49 26.55 -4.40
N GLN A 152 6.74 26.35 -3.11
CA GLN A 152 8.02 26.69 -2.50
C GLN A 152 9.04 25.59 -2.83
N PRO A 153 10.26 25.97 -3.30
CA PRO A 153 11.32 25.02 -3.58
C PRO A 153 11.60 24.13 -2.37
N ILE A 154 11.82 22.83 -2.60
CA ILE A 154 11.87 21.83 -1.53
C ILE A 154 12.96 22.16 -0.50
N LEU A 155 14.16 22.53 -0.97
CA LEU A 155 15.30 22.92 -0.12
C LEU A 155 15.11 24.24 0.64
N GLU A 156 14.16 25.07 0.21
CA GLU A 156 13.85 26.35 0.87
C GLU A 156 12.66 26.24 1.84
N ARG A 157 12.03 25.06 1.94
CA ARG A 157 10.94 24.85 2.89
C ARG A 157 11.50 24.92 4.32
N ASP A 158 10.66 25.35 5.24
CA ASP A 158 10.98 25.49 6.66
C ASP A 158 12.13 26.49 6.97
N SER A 159 12.43 27.41 6.05
CA SER A 159 13.28 28.58 6.31
C SER A 159 12.42 29.84 6.48
N PRO A 160 12.46 30.54 7.63
CA PRO A 160 13.19 30.20 8.86
C PRO A 160 12.57 29.01 9.62
N LYS A 161 13.39 28.33 10.44
CA LYS A 161 13.01 27.09 11.14
C LYS A 161 11.77 27.26 12.02
N GLN A 162 10.84 26.32 11.90
CA GLN A 162 9.60 26.25 12.70
C GLN A 162 9.72 25.18 13.80
N ASP A 163 10.78 25.30 14.60
CA ASP A 163 11.13 24.31 15.63
C ASP A 163 10.03 24.14 16.68
N ASP A 164 9.24 25.19 16.91
CA ASP A 164 8.20 25.21 17.94
C ASP A 164 7.08 24.19 17.67
N ILE A 165 6.71 23.93 16.41
CA ILE A 165 5.70 22.92 16.06
C ILE A 165 6.31 21.52 16.05
N LEU A 166 7.53 21.37 15.53
CA LEU A 166 8.21 20.07 15.42
C LEU A 166 8.47 19.43 16.78
N LEU A 167 8.80 20.23 17.80
CA LEU A 167 8.99 19.76 19.18
C LEU A 167 7.75 19.07 19.78
N HIS A 168 6.56 19.38 19.27
CA HIS A 168 5.30 18.79 19.73
C HIS A 168 4.89 17.54 18.94
N LEU A 169 5.61 17.18 17.87
CA LEU A 169 5.31 16.01 17.05
C LEU A 169 6.10 14.78 17.51
N LYS A 170 5.39 13.75 17.93
CA LYS A 170 5.99 12.47 18.33
C LYS A 170 6.27 11.62 17.10
N GLY A 171 7.49 11.08 17.01
CA GLY A 171 7.93 10.21 15.91
C GLY A 171 8.29 10.96 14.63
N SER A 172 8.50 12.28 14.72
CA SER A 172 9.19 13.08 13.70
C SER A 172 10.70 12.99 13.91
N TYR A 173 11.45 12.89 12.81
CA TYR A 173 12.92 12.87 12.78
C TYR A 173 13.51 14.23 12.38
N GLY A 174 12.66 15.21 12.09
CA GLY A 174 13.10 16.55 11.72
C GLY A 174 12.26 17.18 10.60
N ASP A 175 12.84 18.21 10.00
CA ASP A 175 12.28 18.98 8.90
C ASP A 175 12.81 18.51 7.53
N ILE A 176 12.55 19.30 6.47
CA ILE A 176 13.04 18.98 5.13
C ILE A 176 14.58 19.02 5.02
N SER A 177 15.26 19.83 5.82
CA SER A 177 16.71 19.95 5.83
C SER A 177 17.32 18.69 6.42
N ASP A 178 16.72 18.15 7.48
CA ASP A 178 17.12 16.87 8.06
C ASP A 178 16.88 15.71 7.08
N LEU A 179 15.80 15.75 6.29
CA LEU A 179 15.57 14.79 5.21
C LEU A 179 16.64 14.92 4.11
N ALA A 180 16.95 16.14 3.66
CA ALA A 180 17.96 16.37 2.64
C ALA A 180 19.34 15.88 3.08
N ALA A 181 19.73 16.16 4.32
CA ALA A 181 20.95 15.62 4.92
C ALA A 181 20.91 14.08 4.95
N ARG A 182 19.78 13.50 5.40
CA ARG A 182 19.60 12.05 5.46
C ARG A 182 19.73 11.37 4.09
N VAL A 183 19.23 12.02 3.04
CA VAL A 183 19.35 11.56 1.64
C VAL A 183 20.81 11.64 1.19
N HIS A 184 21.47 12.78 1.39
CA HIS A 184 22.85 13.01 0.98
C HIS A 184 23.85 12.03 1.63
N PHE A 185 23.66 11.70 2.91
CA PHE A 185 24.52 10.75 3.62
C PHE A 185 24.10 9.28 3.46
N SER A 186 22.99 8.98 2.77
CA SER A 186 22.51 7.61 2.63
C SER A 186 23.27 6.86 1.54
N GLN A 187 23.95 5.78 1.91
CA GLN A 187 24.50 4.82 0.94
C GLN A 187 23.48 3.77 0.49
N LYS A 188 22.32 3.70 1.17
CA LYS A 188 21.24 2.78 0.82
C LYS A 188 20.14 3.50 0.03
N PRO A 189 19.57 2.85 -1.01
CA PRO A 189 18.45 3.41 -1.71
C PRO A 189 17.24 3.47 -0.77
N PHE A 190 16.40 4.47 -0.97
CA PHE A 190 15.22 4.69 -0.13
C PHE A 190 13.94 4.73 -0.96
N ARG A 191 12.82 4.51 -0.28
CA ARG A 191 11.46 4.67 -0.81
C ARG A 191 10.83 5.84 -0.08
N LEU A 192 10.51 6.89 -0.81
CA LEU A 192 9.90 8.08 -0.24
C LEU A 192 8.37 7.97 -0.31
N VAL A 193 7.71 7.99 0.85
CA VAL A 193 6.24 8.00 0.97
C VAL A 193 5.81 9.38 1.41
N ILE A 194 4.98 10.04 0.61
CA ILE A 194 4.60 11.43 0.84
C ILE A 194 3.11 11.54 1.13
N ILE A 195 2.77 12.30 2.17
CA ILE A 195 1.40 12.78 2.38
C ILE A 195 1.40 14.29 2.13
N ASP A 196 0.84 14.68 0.98
CA ASP A 196 0.51 16.07 0.67
C ASP A 196 -0.80 16.15 -0.12
N TYR A 197 -1.49 17.27 0.02
CA TYR A 197 -2.65 17.63 -0.79
C TYR A 197 -2.28 17.94 -2.26
N ALA A 198 -1.05 18.42 -2.51
CA ALA A 198 -0.59 18.87 -3.83
C ALA A 198 0.51 18.00 -4.48
N ARG A 199 0.75 16.76 -4.00
CA ARG A 199 1.89 15.88 -4.37
C ARG A 199 3.24 16.44 -3.85
N LEU A 200 4.39 15.86 -4.22
CA LEU A 200 5.71 16.24 -3.66
C LEU A 200 6.12 17.70 -3.95
N SER A 201 5.95 18.11 -5.21
CA SER A 201 6.07 19.48 -5.70
C SER A 201 5.11 19.64 -6.89
N THR A 202 4.68 20.88 -7.13
CA THR A 202 3.94 21.26 -8.35
C THR A 202 4.87 21.52 -9.54
N SER A 203 6.20 21.54 -9.32
CA SER A 203 7.24 21.74 -10.33
C SER A 203 8.01 20.43 -10.59
N PRO A 204 8.00 19.89 -11.83
CA PRO A 204 8.81 18.73 -12.18
C PRO A 204 10.33 18.95 -12.05
N ASN A 205 10.78 20.21 -12.15
CA ASN A 205 12.20 20.56 -12.04
C ASN A 205 12.71 20.43 -10.62
N ASP A 206 11.87 20.72 -9.61
CA ASP A 206 12.24 20.57 -8.20
C ASP A 206 12.51 19.10 -7.87
N ILE A 207 11.70 18.19 -8.41
CA ILE A 207 11.85 16.75 -8.24
C ILE A 207 13.16 16.27 -8.89
N ARG A 208 13.55 16.84 -10.04
CA ARG A 208 14.82 16.49 -10.71
C ARG A 208 16.03 16.97 -9.92
N MET A 209 15.97 18.19 -9.35
CA MET A 209 17.04 18.73 -8.53
C MET A 209 17.25 17.86 -7.27
N ASP A 210 16.18 17.41 -6.61
CA ASP A 210 16.27 16.56 -5.42
C ASP A 210 16.73 15.11 -5.68
N ILE A 211 16.45 14.54 -6.87
CA ILE A 211 16.86 13.16 -7.22
C ILE A 211 18.32 13.11 -7.73
N THR A 212 18.89 14.26 -8.13
CA THR A 212 20.25 14.33 -8.68
C THR A 212 21.31 14.64 -7.62
N ILE A 213 20.93 14.69 -6.33
CA ILE A 213 21.84 14.87 -5.18
C ILE A 213 22.31 13.52 -4.63
#